data_AF-E0E391-F1
#
_entry.id   AF-E0E391-F1
#
_cell.length_a   1.000
_cell.length_b   1.000
_cell.length_c   1.000
_cell.angle_alpha   90.00
_cell.angle_beta   90.00
_cell.angle_gamma   90.00
#
_symmetry.space_group_name_H-M   'P 1'
#
loop_
_entity.id
_entity.type
_entity.pdbx_description
1 polymer ?
#
loop_
_entity_poly.entity_id
_entity_poly.type
_entity_poly.pdbx_seq_one_letter_code
_entity_poly.pdbx_strand_id
1 'polypeptide(L)'
;MENMNIGQEFDVRKYDMSMYQIGTFVFNYREEVENGEKFVEIDVYKLSHPVVLYIKTYRAPYFEETEPVGVCEALYEEFYLAADQESEDSVEN
;
A
#
# COMPACT_ATOMS: atom_id res chain seq x y z
N MET A 1 -6.08 43.00 13.31
CA MET A 1 -6.69 41.96 12.46
C MET A 1 -5.58 40.99 12.13
N GLU A 2 -5.59 39.84 12.78
CA GLU A 2 -4.58 38.79 12.60
C GLU A 2 -4.86 38.07 11.27
N ASN A 3 -3.93 38.19 10.32
CA ASN A 3 -3.93 37.34 9.14
C ASN A 3 -3.35 35.97 9.54
N MET A 4 -4.24 35.07 9.96
CA MET A 4 -3.93 33.64 10.11
C MET A 4 -3.65 33.06 8.72
N ASN A 5 -2.37 32.97 8.36
CA ASN A 5 -1.94 32.27 7.14
C ASN A 5 -1.98 30.77 7.43
N ILE A 6 -3.17 30.16 7.31
CA ILE A 6 -3.34 28.70 7.36
C ILE A 6 -2.97 28.15 5.98
N GLY A 7 -1.68 27.95 5.79
CA GLY A 7 -1.14 27.27 4.61
C GLY A 7 0.06 26.47 5.05
N GLN A 8 -0.18 25.27 5.59
CA GLN A 8 0.90 24.32 5.81
C GLN A 8 1.44 23.96 4.42
N GLU A 9 2.62 24.46 4.07
CA GLU A 9 3.29 24.10 2.83
C GLU A 9 3.59 22.60 2.88
N PHE A 10 2.99 21.83 1.97
CA PHE A 10 3.24 20.39 1.86
C PHE A 10 4.41 20.16 0.91
N ASP A 11 5.50 19.61 1.42
CA ASP A 11 6.66 19.19 0.61
C ASP A 11 6.30 17.94 -0.20
N VAL A 12 6.00 18.13 -1.49
CA VAL A 12 5.67 17.04 -2.42
C VAL A 12 6.96 16.41 -2.92
N ARG A 13 7.42 15.38 -2.20
CA ARG A 13 8.54 14.56 -2.67
C ARG A 13 8.09 13.67 -3.83
N LYS A 14 8.73 13.85 -4.99
CA LYS A 14 8.62 12.89 -6.09
C LYS A 14 9.35 11.62 -5.69
N TYR A 15 8.60 10.56 -5.42
CA TYR A 15 9.16 9.25 -5.21
C TYR A 15 9.35 8.57 -6.57
N ASP A 16 10.60 8.31 -6.95
CA ASP A 16 10.95 7.42 -8.06
C ASP A 16 10.92 5.99 -7.51
N MET A 17 9.71 5.46 -7.30
CA MET A 17 9.53 4.10 -6.80
C MET A 17 9.38 3.15 -7.98
N SER A 18 10.20 2.10 -8.00
CA SER A 18 9.99 0.91 -8.83
C SER A 18 8.77 0.15 -8.28
N MET A 19 7.58 0.61 -8.66
CA MET A 19 6.30 0.18 -8.10
C MET A 19 5.69 -0.99 -8.89
N TYR A 20 5.12 -1.95 -8.17
CA TYR A 20 4.24 -2.97 -8.75
C TYR A 20 2.79 -2.52 -8.61
N GLN A 21 2.04 -2.43 -9.71
CA GLN A 21 0.66 -1.92 -9.70
C GLN A 21 -0.32 -3.01 -10.13
N ILE A 22 -1.37 -3.20 -9.35
CA ILE A 22 -2.52 -4.05 -9.70
C ILE A 22 -3.81 -3.24 -9.49
N GLY A 23 -4.56 -3.01 -10.57
CA GLY A 23 -5.78 -2.20 -10.54
C GLY A 23 -5.51 -0.77 -10.04
N THR A 24 -6.19 -0.38 -8.96
CA THR A 24 -6.01 0.92 -8.30
C THR A 24 -5.01 0.86 -7.14
N PHE A 25 -4.41 -0.30 -6.86
CA PHE A 25 -3.44 -0.45 -5.79
C PHE A 25 -2.02 -0.45 -6.32
N VAL A 26 -1.13 0.14 -5.54
CA VAL A 26 0.29 0.23 -5.83
C VAL A 26 1.05 -0.32 -4.64
N PHE A 27 2.01 -1.18 -4.94
CA PHE A 27 2.81 -1.92 -3.98
C PHE A 27 4.27 -1.53 -4.18
N ASN A 28 4.90 -1.07 -3.11
CA ASN A 28 6.32 -0.80 -3.06
C ASN A 28 6.96 -1.75 -2.06
N TYR A 29 7.64 -2.76 -2.58
CA TYR A 29 8.27 -3.77 -1.76
C TYR A 29 9.77 -3.56 -1.65
N ARG A 30 10.33 -3.98 -0.52
CA ARG A 30 11.78 -4.02 -0.27
C ARG A 30 12.12 -5.26 0.54
N GLU A 31 13.23 -5.89 0.21
CA GLU A 31 13.80 -6.98 1.00
C GLU A 31 14.68 -6.39 2.10
N GLU A 32 14.46 -6.84 3.33
CA GLU A 32 15.18 -6.39 4.52
C GLU A 32 15.80 -7.59 5.24
N VAL A 33 16.92 -7.36 5.93
CA VAL A 33 17.57 -8.38 6.78
C VAL A 33 17.68 -7.84 8.19
N GLU A 34 16.99 -8.47 9.13
CA GLU A 34 17.02 -8.09 10.54
C GLU A 34 17.38 -9.32 11.38
N ASN A 35 18.42 -9.20 12.22
CA ASN A 35 18.89 -10.29 13.09
C ASN A 35 19.22 -11.62 12.37
N GLY A 36 19.59 -11.54 11.09
CA GLY A 36 19.89 -12.72 10.26
C GLY A 36 18.68 -13.36 9.58
N GLU A 37 17.49 -12.83 9.81
CA GLU A 37 16.26 -13.25 9.14
C GLU A 37 15.91 -12.27 8.01
N LYS A 38 15.49 -12.82 6.87
CA LYS A 38 15.06 -12.03 5.71
C LYS A 38 13.55 -11.77 5.76
N PHE A 39 13.16 -10.55 5.42
CA PHE A 39 11.77 -10.11 5.36
C PHE A 39 11.50 -9.34 4.08
N VAL A 40 10.23 -9.27 3.70
CA VAL A 40 9.74 -8.33 2.70
C VAL A 40 8.85 -7.32 3.41
N GLU A 41 9.18 -6.03 3.29
CA GLU A 41 8.28 -4.95 3.66
C GLU A 41 7.59 -4.43 2.42
N ILE A 42 6.27 -4.22 2.49
CA ILE A 42 5.44 -3.81 1.37
C ILE A 42 4.59 -2.62 1.81
N ASP A 43 4.87 -1.45 1.24
CA ASP A 43 4.01 -0.29 1.40
C ASP A 43 2.90 -0.34 0.34
N VAL A 44 1.65 -0.27 0.81
CA VAL A 44 0.46 -0.31 -0.05
C VAL A 44 -0.14 1.08 -0.17
N TYR A 45 -0.44 1.47 -1.41
CA TYR A 45 -1.09 2.73 -1.75
C TYR A 45 -2.32 2.48 -2.62
N LYS A 46 -3.31 3.38 -2.53
CA LYS A 46 -4.45 3.44 -3.44
C LYS A 46 -4.36 4.67 -4.32
N LEU A 47 -4.41 4.47 -5.62
CA LEU A 47 -4.54 5.51 -6.63
C LEU A 47 -6.00 5.87 -6.82
N SER A 48 -6.31 7.16 -6.63
CA SER A 48 -7.61 7.76 -6.95
C SER A 48 -7.31 9.11 -7.58
N HIS A 49 -6.97 9.09 -8.87
CA HIS A 49 -6.38 10.24 -9.57
C HIS A 49 -7.14 11.55 -9.30
N PRO A 50 -6.45 12.64 -8.93
CA PRO A 50 -4.99 12.82 -8.87
C PRO A 50 -4.33 12.41 -7.53
N VAL A 51 -5.07 11.77 -6.63
CA VAL A 51 -4.64 11.47 -5.26
C VAL A 51 -3.97 10.09 -5.19
N VAL A 52 -2.88 10.00 -4.42
CA VAL A 52 -2.27 8.75 -3.97
C VAL A 52 -2.45 8.67 -2.46
N LEU A 53 -3.16 7.65 -1.98
CA LEU A 53 -3.42 7.45 -0.57
C LEU A 53 -2.54 6.32 -0.04
N TYR A 54 -1.70 6.59 0.95
CA TYR A 54 -1.03 5.53 1.69
C TYR A 54 -2.05 4.77 2.55
N ILE A 55 -2.04 3.44 2.46
CA ILE A 55 -2.92 2.58 3.24
C ILE A 55 -2.18 2.06 4.47
N LYS A 56 -1.15 1.25 4.25
CA LYS A 56 -0.44 0.53 5.31
C LYS A 56 0.84 -0.11 4.78
N THR A 57 1.82 -0.29 5.66
CA THR A 57 2.98 -1.16 5.48
C THR A 57 2.71 -2.54 6.04
N TYR A 58 2.93 -3.56 5.21
CA TYR A 58 2.92 -4.96 5.60
C TYR A 58 4.34 -5.47 5.71
N ARG A 59 4.56 -6.37 6.66
CA ARG A 59 5.84 -7.07 6.83
C ARG A 59 5.57 -8.56 6.84
N ALA A 60 6.23 -9.27 5.94
CA ALA A 60 6.13 -10.72 5.80
C ALA A 60 7.53 -11.34 5.87
N PRO A 61 7.68 -12.55 6.42
CA PRO A 61 8.92 -13.31 6.26
C PRO A 61 9.19 -13.57 4.77
N TYR A 62 10.46 -13.53 4.38
CA TYR A 62 10.86 -13.82 3.01
C TYR A 62 10.77 -15.34 2.76
N PHE A 63 10.10 -15.73 1.67
CA PHE A 63 10.03 -17.11 1.21
C PHE A 63 10.68 -17.20 -0.17
N GLU A 64 11.68 -18.06 -0.34
CA GLU A 64 12.33 -18.24 -1.66
C GLU A 64 11.37 -18.74 -2.74
N GLU A 65 10.33 -19.48 -2.34
CA GLU A 65 9.29 -20.00 -3.24
C GLU A 65 8.32 -18.91 -3.72
N THR A 66 8.24 -17.78 -3.00
CA THR A 66 7.31 -16.68 -3.26
C THR A 66 8.12 -15.39 -3.37
N GLU A 67 8.53 -15.04 -4.60
CA GLU A 67 9.16 -13.74 -4.88
C GLU A 67 8.29 -12.59 -4.32
N PRO A 68 8.88 -11.42 -3.98
CA PRO A 68 8.14 -10.28 -3.40
C PRO A 68 6.88 -9.85 -4.17
N VAL A 69 6.88 -10.06 -5.50
CA VAL A 69 5.72 -9.83 -6.37
C VAL A 69 4.54 -10.75 -6.01
N GLY A 70 4.79 -12.03 -5.74
CA GLY A 70 3.74 -12.97 -5.35
C GLY A 70 3.11 -12.62 -4.00
N VAL A 71 3.89 -12.03 -3.08
CA VAL A 71 3.35 -11.49 -1.82
C VAL A 71 2.42 -10.29 -2.08
N CYS A 72 2.74 -9.44 -3.06
CA CYS A 72 1.87 -8.33 -3.46
C CYS A 72 0.55 -8.83 -4.06
N GLU A 73 0.59 -9.89 -4.87
CA GLU A 73 -0.60 -10.51 -5.46
C GLU A 73 -1.50 -11.13 -4.41
N ALA A 74 -0.94 -11.88 -3.46
CA ALA A 74 -1.69 -12.43 -2.34
C ALA A 74 -2.36 -11.33 -1.49
N LEU A 75 -1.64 -10.24 -1.19
CA LEU A 75 -2.23 -9.08 -0.50
C LEU A 75 -3.36 -8.43 -1.30
N TYR A 76 -3.21 -8.32 -2.63
CA TYR A 76 -4.26 -7.79 -3.49
C TYR A 76 -5.53 -8.65 -3.45
N GLU A 77 -5.39 -9.98 -3.48
CA GLU A 77 -6.53 -10.90 -3.35
C GLU A 77 -7.25 -10.70 -2.01
N GLU A 78 -6.51 -10.56 -0.90
CA GLU A 78 -7.10 -10.27 0.41
C GLU A 78 -7.88 -8.95 0.42
N PHE A 79 -7.34 -7.88 -0.17
CA PHE A 79 -8.03 -6.60 -0.26
C PHE A 79 -9.30 -6.66 -1.11
N TYR A 80 -9.26 -7.41 -2.21
CA TYR A 80 -10.40 -7.58 -3.09
C TYR A 80 -11.50 -8.40 -2.41
N LEU A 81 -11.15 -9.52 -1.77
CA LEU A 81 -12.10 -10.35 -1.02
C LEU A 81 -12.74 -9.59 0.15
N ALA A 82 -11.97 -8.76 0.86
CA ALA A 82 -12.50 -7.91 1.91
C ALA A 82 -13.49 -6.86 1.37
N ALA A 83 -13.20 -6.26 0.21
CA ALA A 83 -14.08 -5.27 -0.41
C ALA A 83 -15.39 -5.88 -0.93
N ASP A 84 -15.35 -7.10 -1.47
CA ASP A 84 -16.56 -7.81 -1.91
C ASP A 84 -17.45 -8.18 -0.73
N GLN A 85 -16.89 -8.61 0.41
CA GLN A 85 -17.66 -8.92 1.63
C GLN A 85 -18.34 -7.68 2.24
N GLU A 86 -17.66 -6.53 2.29
CA GLU A 86 -18.29 -5.27 2.77
C GLU A 86 -19.44 -4.81 1.87
N SER A 87 -19.39 -5.15 0.57
CA SER A 87 -20.43 -4.79 -0.40
C SER A 87 -21.68 -5.67 -0.31
N GLU A 88 -21.56 -6.92 0.15
CA GLU A 88 -22.70 -7.81 0.38
C GLU A 88 -23.46 -7.46 1.68
N ASP A 89 -22.73 -7.04 2.73
CA ASP A 89 -23.33 -6.62 4.01
C ASP A 89 -24.08 -5.27 3.95
N SER A 90 -23.92 -4.51 2.87
CA SER A 90 -24.63 -3.23 2.67
C SER A 90 -25.95 -3.36 1.86
N VAL A 91 -26.36 -4.60 1.52
CA VAL A 91 -27.64 -4.92 0.86
C VAL A 91 -28.59 -5.67 1.81
N GLU A 92 -28.56 -5.38 3.11
CA GLU A 92 -29.68 -5.71 4.02
C GLU A 92 -29.92 -4.58 5.03
N ASN A 93 -30.67 -3.55 4.61
CA ASN A 93 -31.61 -2.78 5.45
C ASN A 93 -32.51 -1.87 4.61
#